data_AF-A0A7W1A318-F1
#
_entry.id   AF-A0A7W1A318-F1
#
_cell.length_a   1.000
_cell.length_b   1.000
_cell.length_c   1.000
_cell.angle_alpha   90.00
_cell.angle_beta   90.00
_cell.angle_gamma   90.00
#
_symmetry.space_group_name_H-M   'P 1'
#
loop_
_entity.id
_entity.type
_entity.pdbx_description
1 polymer ?
#
loop_
_entity_poly.entity_id
_entity_poly.type
_entity_poly.pdbx_seq_one_letter_code
_entity_poly.pdbx_strand_id
1 'polypeptide(L)' 'MLTTTEATVQTLESGEDLRPRARTLSWMASLSVAAGEVRAAEGYLLELLAWCAFADRDPDAAQAIADHDDGI' A
#
# COMPACT_ATOMS: atom_id res chain seq x y z
N MET A 1 -28.75 17.83 8.28
CA MET A 1 -27.83 17.79 7.12
C MET A 1 -26.42 18.04 7.62
N LEU A 2 -25.46 17.27 7.11
CA LEU A 2 -24.01 17.25 7.37
C LEU A 2 -23.54 16.57 8.67
N THR A 3 -23.41 15.25 8.63
CA THR A 3 -22.54 14.46 9.50
C THR A 3 -21.72 13.51 8.63
N THR A 4 -20.61 13.99 8.07
CA THR A 4 -19.67 13.12 7.32
C THR A 4 -18.27 13.72 7.37
N THR A 5 -17.66 13.73 8.56
CA THR A 5 -16.23 14.04 8.70
C THR A 5 -15.51 13.13 9.71
N GLU A 6 -16.20 12.19 10.36
CA GLU A 6 -15.61 11.32 11.39
C GLU A 6 -15.37 9.87 10.93
N ALA A 7 -15.50 9.57 9.63
CA ALA A 7 -15.42 8.19 9.13
C ALA A 7 -14.01 7.72 8.71
N THR A 8 -12.95 8.49 8.93
CA THR A 8 -11.61 8.14 8.40
C THR A 8 -10.49 8.00 9.42
N VAL A 9 -10.74 8.20 10.71
CA VAL A 9 -9.68 8.14 11.76
C VAL A 9 -9.87 6.96 12.72
N GLN A 10 -10.41 5.85 12.23
CA GLN A 10 -10.42 4.59 12.97
C GLN A 10 -9.95 3.48 12.06
N THR A 11 -8.63 3.22 12.08
CA THR A 11 -7.97 1.89 11.98
C THR A 11 -6.46 2.16 11.94
N LEU A 12 -5.88 2.47 13.09
CA LEU A 12 -4.43 2.43 13.33
C LEU A 12 -4.22 1.55 14.55
N GLU A 13 -4.55 0.27 14.44
CA GLU A 13 -4.16 -0.71 15.45
C GLU A 13 -3.68 -2.00 14.78
N SER A 14 -2.39 -2.29 15.02
CA SER A 14 -1.74 -3.60 14.96
C SER A 14 -1.27 -4.12 13.60
N GLY A 15 0.06 -4.12 13.40
CA GLY A 15 0.77 -4.55 12.19
C GLY A 15 0.79 -3.44 11.14
N GLU A 16 1.87 -3.30 10.37
CA GLU A 16 1.89 -2.42 9.19
C GLU A 16 0.86 -2.92 8.18
N ASP A 17 -0.40 -2.59 8.41
CA ASP A 17 -1.48 -3.02 7.56
C ASP A 17 -1.24 -2.33 6.23
N LEU A 18 -0.91 -3.11 5.22
CA LEU A 18 -0.62 -2.61 3.88
C LEU A 18 -1.94 -2.20 3.16
N ARG A 19 -3.09 -2.52 3.73
CA ARG A 19 -4.39 -2.25 3.10
C ARG A 19 -4.77 -0.76 2.98
N PRO A 20 -4.43 0.15 3.91
CA PRO A 20 -4.76 1.57 3.82
C PRO A 20 -4.05 2.28 2.66
N ARG A 21 -2.75 2.04 2.45
CA ARG A 21 -1.99 2.72 1.38
C ARG A 21 -2.45 2.26 -0.01
N ALA A 22 -2.62 0.95 -0.21
CA ALA A 22 -3.14 0.43 -1.46
C ALA A 22 -4.54 0.97 -1.80
N ARG A 23 -5.40 1.08 -0.79
CA ARG A 23 -6.74 1.68 -0.92
C ARG A 23 -6.67 3.14 -1.34
N THR A 24 -5.80 3.93 -0.73
CA THR A 24 -5.64 5.35 -1.09
C THR A 24 -5.16 5.53 -2.53
N LEU A 25 -4.16 4.76 -2.97
CA LEU A 25 -3.65 4.85 -4.34
C LEU A 25 -4.70 4.44 -5.39
N SER A 26 -5.45 3.36 -5.12
CA SER A 26 -6.57 2.94 -5.98
C SER A 26 -7.68 4.00 -6.07
N TRP A 27 -8.00 4.66 -4.96
CA TRP A 27 -8.98 5.74 -4.94
C TRP A 27 -8.51 6.98 -5.73
N MET A 28 -7.25 7.39 -5.55
CA MET A 28 -6.65 8.50 -6.29
C MET A 28 -6.62 8.23 -7.80
N ALA A 29 -6.24 7.02 -8.22
CA ALA A 29 -6.30 6.62 -9.62
C ALA A 29 -7.72 6.75 -10.20
N SER A 30 -8.74 6.29 -9.45
CA SER A 30 -10.14 6.35 -9.87
C SER A 30 -10.64 7.80 -10.00
N LEU A 31 -10.27 8.68 -9.07
CA LEU A 31 -10.57 10.11 -9.13
C LEU A 31 -9.88 10.79 -10.32
N SER A 32 -8.61 10.47 -10.58
CA SER A 32 -7.88 11.01 -11.73
C SER A 32 -8.51 10.61 -13.06
N VAL A 33 -8.98 9.36 -13.20
CA VAL A 33 -9.74 8.93 -14.39
C VAL A 33 -11.04 9.73 -14.53
N ALA A 34 -11.79 9.89 -13.44
CA ALA A 34 -13.03 10.67 -13.45
C ALA A 34 -12.81 12.15 -13.80
N ALA A 35 -11.64 12.70 -13.44
CA ALA A 35 -11.23 14.06 -13.79
C ALA A 35 -10.66 14.19 -15.23
N GLY A 36 -10.44 13.09 -15.95
CA GLY A 36 -9.80 13.09 -17.27
C GLY A 36 -8.28 13.17 -17.25
N GLU A 37 -7.67 13.13 -16.06
CA GLU A 37 -6.22 13.24 -15.84
C GLU A 37 -5.53 11.88 -15.97
N VAL A 38 -5.45 11.36 -17.19
CA VAL A 38 -4.95 10.00 -17.48
C VAL A 38 -3.50 9.80 -17.00
N ARG A 39 -2.64 10.82 -17.09
CA ARG A 39 -1.24 10.72 -16.64
C ARG A 39 -1.11 10.60 -15.13
N ALA A 40 -1.95 11.31 -14.38
CA ALA A 40 -1.99 11.17 -12.92
C ALA A 40 -2.49 9.79 -12.50
N ALA A 41 -3.55 9.29 -13.17
CA ALA A 41 -4.08 7.95 -12.91
C ALA A 41 -3.02 6.84 -13.14
N GLU A 42 -2.27 6.94 -14.24
CA GLU A 42 -1.16 6.03 -14.54
C GLU A 42 -0.10 6.05 -13.44
N GLY A 43 0.29 7.24 -12.96
CA GLY A 43 1.26 7.38 -11.87
C GLY A 43 0.81 6.67 -10.59
N TYR A 44 -0.44 6.87 -10.16
CA TYR A 44 -0.98 6.21 -8.96
C TYR A 44 -1.07 4.69 -9.11
N LEU A 45 -1.39 4.18 -10.30
CA LEU A 45 -1.42 2.75 -10.57
C LEU A 45 -0.02 2.13 -10.58
N LEU A 46 0.97 2.82 -11.14
CA LEU A 46 2.36 2.37 -11.13
C LEU A 46 2.93 2.34 -9.71
N GLU A 47 2.62 3.36 -8.89
CA GLU A 47 3.02 3.38 -7.49
C GLU A 47 2.36 2.23 -6.70
N LEU A 48 1.07 1.98 -6.94
CA LEU A 48 0.35 0.85 -6.34
C LEU A 48 0.99 -0.49 -6.71
N LEU A 49 1.33 -0.68 -7.99
CA LEU A 49 1.99 -1.89 -8.48
C LEU A 49 3.37 -2.07 -7.86
N ALA A 50 4.20 -1.02 -7.85
CA ALA A 50 5.52 -1.07 -7.22
C ALA A 50 5.40 -1.45 -5.74
N TRP A 51 4.42 -0.89 -5.06
CA TRP A 51 4.22 -1.18 -3.66
C TRP A 51 3.72 -2.62 -3.43
N CYS A 52 2.73 -3.10 -4.18
CA CYS A 52 2.30 -4.51 -4.10
C CYS A 52 3.41 -5.51 -4.47
N ALA A 53 4.28 -5.16 -5.43
CA ALA A 53 5.33 -6.06 -5.90
C ALA A 53 6.58 -6.08 -5.00
N PHE A 54 6.86 -4.99 -4.29
CA PHE A 54 8.12 -4.82 -3.56
C PHE A 54 7.97 -4.56 -2.05
N ALA A 55 6.77 -4.27 -1.54
CA ALA A 55 6.57 -4.05 -0.09
C ALA A 55 6.66 -5.34 0.74
N ASP A 56 6.54 -6.52 0.11
CA ASP A 56 6.66 -7.83 0.77
C ASP A 56 8.12 -8.32 0.91
N ARG A 57 9.11 -7.49 0.54
CA ARG A 57 10.51 -7.77 0.86
C ARG A 57 10.75 -7.47 2.33
N ASP A 58 10.22 -8.34 3.18
CA ASP A 58 10.52 -8.35 4.60
C ASP A 58 12.02 -8.65 4.77
N PRO A 59 12.83 -7.71 5.32
CA PRO A 59 14.24 -7.94 5.54
C PRO A 59 14.51 -9.10 6.52
N ASP A 60 13.54 -9.49 7.36
CA ASP A 60 13.70 -10.63 8.27
C ASP A 60 13.59 -11.99 7.56
N ALA A 61 12.87 -12.07 6.44
CA ALA A 61 12.79 -13.30 5.65
C ALA A 61 14.14 -13.67 5.00
N ALA A 62 15.01 -12.67 4.75
CA ALA A 62 16.35 -12.89 4.24
C ALA A 62 17.32 -13.42 5.32
N GLN A 63 17.11 -13.06 6.59
CA GLN A 63 17.98 -13.43 7.71
C GLN A 63 17.75 -14.88 8.18
N ALA A 64 16.51 -15.37 8.11
CA ALA A 64 16.15 -16.74 8.49
C ALA A 64 16.80 -17.82 7.60
N ILE A 65 17.18 -17.48 6.36
CA ILE A 65 17.87 -18.40 5.45
C ILE A 65 19.38 -18.43 5.77
N ALA A 66 19.95 -17.33 6.24
CA ALA A 66 21.37 -17.24 6.57
C ALA A 66 21.71 -17.96 7.89
N ASP A 67 20.81 -18.00 8.86
CA ASP A 67 21.04 -18.64 10.18
C ASP A 67 20.97 -20.19 10.13
N HIS A 68 20.41 -20.76 9.05
CA HIS A 68 20.25 -22.23 8.92
C HIS A 68 21.42 -22.94 8.23
N ASP A 69 22.42 -22.21 7.70
CA ASP A 69 23.54 -22.78 6.92
C ASP A 69 24.86 -22.91 7.74
N ASP A 70 24.92 -22.41 8.98
CA ASP A 70 26.14 -22.43 9.82
C ASP A 70 26.38 -23.77 10.57
N GLY A 71 25.85 -24.88 10.05
CA GLY A 71 25.77 -26.16 10.74
C GLY A 71 26.18 -27.38 9.93
N ILE A 72 27.32 -27.36 9.22
CA ILE A 72 28.06 -28.57 8.77
C ILE A 72 29.56 -28.39 8.93
#